data_AF-A0A533BB03-F1
#
_entry.id   AF-A0A533BB03-F1
#
_cell.length_a   1.000
_cell.length_b   1.000
_cell.length_c   1.000
_cell.angle_alpha   90.00
_cell.angle_beta   90.00
_cell.angle_gamma   90.00
#
_symmetry.space_group_name_H-M   'P 1'
#
loop_
_entity.id
_entity.type
_entity.pdbx_description
1 polymer ?
#
loop_
_entity_poly.entity_id
_entity_poly.type
_entity_poly.pdbx_seq_one_letter_code
_entity_poly.pdbx_strand_id
1 'polypeptide(L)'
;MRTLGLIDLPTGTSVSGGKPHSNRRSAALIMVNLPFALICGLFGLWLTRQYLSVPASVGIIALFGVAVGNGIILVSTINGLRQAGCESEEAIRQGCLVRLRPVMMTKLATLLGLLPVAMA
;
A
#
# COMPACT_ATOMS: atom_id res chain seq x y z
N MET A 1 -53.06 -11.91 1.08
CA MET A 1 -52.29 -10.65 1.13
C MET A 1 -50.81 -11.03 1.23
N ARG A 2 -50.23 -11.54 0.15
CA ARG A 2 -49.42 -10.78 -0.81
C ARG A 2 -48.22 -10.08 -0.14
N THR A 3 -47.02 -10.55 -0.56
CA THR A 3 -45.78 -9.80 -0.83
C THR A 3 -45.01 -9.26 0.38
N LEU A 4 -43.79 -9.71 0.68
CA LEU A 4 -42.61 -9.50 -0.18
C LEU A 4 -41.51 -10.53 0.16
N GLY A 5 -41.28 -11.50 -0.73
CA GLY A 5 -40.02 -12.22 -0.81
C GLY A 5 -39.01 -11.38 -1.57
N LEU A 6 -37.99 -10.85 -0.89
CA LEU A 6 -36.80 -10.26 -1.54
C LEU A 6 -35.59 -10.11 -0.59
N ILE A 7 -35.45 -11.02 0.39
CA ILE A 7 -34.12 -11.30 0.97
C ILE A 7 -33.82 -12.76 0.67
N ASP A 8 -33.89 -13.06 -0.63
CA ASP A 8 -33.08 -14.10 -1.24
C ASP A 8 -31.65 -13.53 -1.21
N LEU A 9 -31.01 -13.68 -0.05
CA LEU A 9 -29.57 -13.48 0.04
C LEU A 9 -28.99 -14.72 -0.66
N PRO A 10 -28.31 -14.57 -1.81
CA PRO A 10 -27.75 -15.72 -2.51
C PRO A 10 -26.79 -16.45 -1.58
N THR A 11 -27.23 -17.63 -1.18
CA THR A 11 -26.35 -18.70 -0.74
C THR A 11 -25.52 -19.12 -1.95
N GLY A 12 -24.19 -19.09 -1.79
CA GLY A 12 -23.29 -19.82 -2.69
C GLY A 12 -22.76 -19.05 -3.89
N THR A 13 -21.86 -18.09 -3.64
CA THR A 13 -20.56 -18.21 -4.33
C THR A 13 -19.61 -18.83 -3.34
N SER A 14 -19.27 -20.08 -3.62
CA SER A 14 -18.22 -20.86 -2.97
C SER A 14 -17.07 -19.95 -2.58
N VAL A 15 -16.92 -19.70 -1.28
CA VAL A 15 -15.60 -19.57 -0.67
C VAL A 15 -14.99 -20.97 -0.76
N SER A 16 -14.62 -21.31 -1.99
CA SER A 16 -13.95 -22.54 -2.36
C SER A 16 -12.64 -22.53 -1.60
N GLY A 17 -12.61 -23.36 -0.56
CA GLY A 17 -11.38 -23.79 0.07
C GLY A 17 -10.38 -24.23 -0.99
N GLY A 18 -9.14 -23.84 -0.75
CA GLY A 18 -7.97 -24.41 -1.40
C GLY A 18 -7.63 -23.76 -2.73
N LYS A 19 -6.69 -22.81 -2.71
CA LYS A 19 -5.33 -23.05 -3.23
C LYS A 19 -4.30 -22.19 -2.48
N PRO A 20 -3.34 -22.78 -1.74
CA PRO A 20 -2.11 -22.09 -1.36
C PRO A 20 -1.23 -21.95 -2.61
N HIS A 21 -1.55 -21.04 -3.52
CA HIS A 21 -0.66 -20.72 -4.65
C HIS A 21 0.43 -19.77 -4.16
N SER A 22 1.53 -20.37 -3.68
CA SER A 22 2.90 -19.85 -3.62
C SER A 22 3.05 -18.34 -3.90
N ASN A 23 2.80 -17.51 -2.89
CA ASN A 23 2.79 -16.05 -3.03
C ASN A 23 4.20 -15.41 -2.92
N ARG A 24 5.23 -16.08 -3.46
CA ARG A 24 6.63 -15.62 -3.42
C ARG A 24 6.79 -14.23 -4.03
N ARG A 25 5.97 -13.88 -5.04
CA ARG A 25 6.01 -12.58 -5.73
C ARG A 25 5.47 -11.44 -4.86
N SER A 26 4.36 -11.64 -4.15
CA SER A 26 3.83 -10.62 -3.24
C SER A 26 4.70 -10.49 -1.98
N ALA A 27 5.22 -11.61 -1.48
CA ALA A 27 6.20 -11.59 -0.41
C ALA A 27 7.48 -10.87 -0.84
N ALA A 28 7.96 -11.10 -2.07
CA ALA A 28 9.10 -10.38 -2.65
C ALA A 28 8.83 -8.88 -2.83
N LEU A 29 7.62 -8.48 -3.25
CA LEU A 29 7.21 -7.07 -3.33
C LEU A 29 7.26 -6.37 -1.95
N ILE A 30 6.81 -7.05 -0.89
CA ILE A 30 6.92 -6.53 0.48
C ILE A 30 8.38 -6.51 0.93
N MET A 31 9.15 -7.56 0.63
CA MET A 31 10.57 -7.64 0.99
C MET A 31 11.44 -6.61 0.26
N VAL A 32 11.11 -6.22 -0.98
CA VAL A 32 11.78 -5.17 -1.75
C VAL A 32 11.44 -3.78 -1.21
N ASN A 33 10.26 -3.62 -0.61
CA ASN A 33 9.86 -2.37 0.03
C ASN A 33 10.71 -2.07 1.29
N LEU A 34 11.19 -3.13 1.96
CA LEU A 34 12.04 -3.05 3.16
C LEU A 34 13.38 -2.30 2.91
N PRO A 35 14.25 -2.73 1.97
CA PRO A 35 15.49 -2.03 1.65
C PRO A 35 15.20 -0.67 1.03
N PHE A 36 14.12 -0.52 0.26
CA PHE A 36 13.76 0.77 -0.33
C PHE A 36 13.45 1.84 0.73
N ALA A 37 12.71 1.45 1.78
CA ALA A 37 12.44 2.32 2.91
C ALA A 37 13.72 2.71 3.67
N LEU A 38 14.63 1.75 3.90
CA LEU A 38 15.93 2.00 4.53
C LEU A 38 16.79 2.97 3.69
N ILE A 39 16.86 2.76 2.38
CA ILE A 39 17.61 3.64 1.46
C ILE A 39 17.06 5.06 1.53
N CYS A 40 15.74 5.25 1.51
CA CYS A 40 15.14 6.59 1.68
C CYS A 40 15.52 7.25 3.02
N GLY A 41 15.49 6.49 4.12
CA GLY A 41 15.87 6.99 5.44
C GLY A 41 17.34 7.44 5.51
N LEU A 42 18.26 6.60 5.03
CA LEU A 42 19.69 6.93 4.98
C LEU A 42 19.98 8.07 4.00
N PHE A 43 19.31 8.08 2.84
CA PHE A 43 19.48 9.11 1.83
C PHE A 43 19.00 10.48 2.35
N GLY A 44 17.89 10.51 3.10
CA GLY A 44 17.43 11.72 3.78
C GLY A 44 18.47 12.25 4.76
N LEU A 45 19.06 11.38 5.60
CA LEU A 45 20.10 11.77 6.53
C LEU A 45 21.37 12.29 5.84
N TRP A 46 21.75 11.64 4.74
CA TRP A 46 22.88 12.05 3.91
C TRP A 46 22.66 13.45 3.31
N LEU A 47 21.44 13.74 2.86
CA LEU A 47 21.08 15.06 2.32
C LEU A 47 21.09 16.16 3.40
N THR A 48 20.58 15.86 4.61
CA THR A 48 20.57 16.83 5.72
C THR A 48 21.95 16.96 6.41
N ARG A 49 22.94 16.11 6.07
CA ARG A 49 24.28 16.08 6.69
C ARG A 49 24.26 15.94 8.23
N GLN A 50 23.18 15.37 8.78
CA GLN A 50 23.01 15.18 10.22
C GLN A 50 23.42 13.76 10.63
N TYR A 51 23.87 13.61 11.88
CA TYR A 51 24.18 12.31 12.46
C TYR A 51 22.89 11.53 12.81
N LEU A 52 23.01 10.20 12.96
CA LEU A 52 21.96 9.34 13.52
C LEU A 52 21.66 9.78 14.96
N SER A 53 20.68 10.65 15.10
CA SER A 53 20.14 11.11 16.38
C SER A 53 18.80 10.44 16.70
N VAL A 54 18.30 10.58 17.92
CA VAL A 54 16.99 10.05 18.34
C VAL A 54 15.86 10.49 17.38
N PRO A 55 15.70 11.79 17.03
CA PRO A 55 14.69 12.24 16.07
C PRO A 55 14.89 11.67 14.66
N ALA A 56 16.14 11.48 14.22
CA ALA A 56 16.43 10.86 12.93
C ALA A 56 15.92 9.42 12.86
N SER A 57 16.14 8.65 13.92
CA SER A 57 15.69 7.25 14.01
C SER A 57 14.16 7.14 13.96
N VAL A 58 13.45 8.03 14.67
CA VAL A 58 11.97 8.09 14.63
C VAL A 58 11.47 8.42 13.23
N GLY A 59 12.13 9.35 12.53
CA GLY A 59 11.81 9.69 11.14
C GLY A 59 11.95 8.52 10.17
N ILE A 60 13.02 7.73 10.30
CA ILE A 60 13.25 6.53 9.47
C ILE A 60 12.15 5.48 9.72
N ILE A 61 11.74 5.26 10.98
CA ILE A 61 10.67 4.33 11.34
C ILE A 61 9.31 4.82 10.77
N ALA A 62 9.02 6.12 10.84
CA ALA A 62 7.81 6.70 10.27
C ALA A 62 7.76 6.52 8.74
N LEU A 63 8.88 6.79 8.05
CA LEU A 63 9.02 6.56 6.60
C LEU A 63 8.78 5.10 6.23
N PHE A 64 9.31 4.18 7.04
CA PHE A 64 9.10 2.75 6.86
C PHE A 64 7.61 2.37 6.93
N GLY A 65 6.87 2.90 7.91
CA GLY A 65 5.43 2.67 8.03
C GLY A 65 4.65 3.16 6.80
N VAL A 66 4.98 4.34 6.27
CA VAL A 66 4.34 4.89 5.07
C VAL A 66 4.65 4.07 3.82
N ALA A 67 5.89 3.60 3.67
CA ALA A 67 6.32 2.78 2.53
C ALA A 67 5.63 1.42 2.54
N VAL A 68 5.65 0.72 3.68
CA VAL A 68 5.01 -0.58 3.85
C VAL A 68 3.49 -0.46 3.70
N GLY A 69 2.88 0.58 4.27
CA GLY A 69 1.46 0.87 4.09
C GLY A 69 1.08 0.97 2.61
N ASN A 70 1.75 1.84 1.85
CA ASN A 70 1.46 1.97 0.41
C ASN A 70 1.70 0.67 -0.38
N GLY A 71 2.71 -0.13 -0.02
CA GLY A 71 2.99 -1.40 -0.67
C GLY A 71 1.96 -2.49 -0.37
N ILE A 72 1.58 -2.67 0.90
CA ILE A 72 0.58 -3.66 1.31
C ILE A 72 -0.74 -3.40 0.59
N ILE A 73 -1.20 -2.15 0.58
CA ILE A 73 -2.52 -1.90 0.03
C ILE A 73 -2.52 -2.03 -1.51
N LEU A 74 -1.42 -1.69 -2.20
CA LEU A 74 -1.25 -1.96 -3.63
C LEU A 74 -1.28 -3.47 -3.94
N VAL A 75 -0.49 -4.25 -3.22
CA VAL A 75 -0.45 -5.70 -3.37
C VAL A 75 -1.81 -6.34 -3.09
N SER A 76 -2.51 -5.88 -2.05
CA SER A 76 -3.86 -6.35 -1.71
C SER A 76 -4.88 -6.06 -2.82
N THR A 77 -4.85 -4.86 -3.42
CA THR A 77 -5.71 -4.51 -4.55
C THR A 77 -5.41 -5.33 -5.80
N ILE A 78 -4.14 -5.54 -6.13
CA ILE A 78 -3.75 -6.40 -7.26
C ILE A 78 -4.23 -7.83 -7.01
N ASN A 79 -4.08 -8.34 -5.79
CA ASN A 79 -4.53 -9.69 -5.45
C ASN A 79 -6.06 -9.84 -5.51
N GLY A 80 -6.81 -8.80 -5.10
CA GLY A 80 -8.28 -8.76 -5.24
C GLY A 80 -8.74 -8.73 -6.70
N LEU A 81 -8.09 -7.93 -7.56
CA LEU A 81 -8.39 -7.88 -8.99
C LEU A 81 -8.03 -9.19 -9.72
N ARG A 82 -6.96 -9.87 -9.29
CA ARG A 82 -6.63 -11.21 -9.80
C ARG A 82 -7.65 -12.27 -9.38
N GLN A 83 -8.22 -12.17 -8.19
CA GLN A 83 -9.30 -13.07 -7.74
C GLN A 83 -10.60 -12.82 -8.51
N ALA A 84 -10.83 -11.60 -8.98
CA ALA A 84 -11.95 -11.25 -9.85
C ALA A 84 -11.79 -11.74 -11.32
N GLY A 85 -10.69 -12.43 -11.65
CA GLY A 85 -10.47 -13.02 -12.97
C GLY A 85 -9.83 -12.10 -14.02
N CYS A 86 -9.36 -10.91 -13.63
CA CYS A 86 -8.67 -10.01 -14.55
C CYS A 86 -7.25 -10.50 -14.90
N GLU A 87 -6.83 -10.26 -16.14
CA GLU A 87 -5.44 -10.45 -16.56
C GLU A 87 -4.47 -9.65 -15.67
N SER A 88 -3.28 -10.20 -15.42
CA SER A 88 -2.33 -9.62 -14.47
C SER A 88 -1.89 -8.21 -14.85
N GLU A 89 -1.82 -7.90 -16.15
CA GLU A 89 -1.40 -6.59 -16.66
C GLU A 89 -2.48 -5.53 -16.43
N GLU A 90 -3.74 -5.84 -16.77
CA GLU A 90 -4.87 -4.91 -16.55
C GLU A 90 -5.13 -4.72 -15.04
N ALA A 91 -5.00 -5.78 -14.24
CA ALA A 91 -5.11 -5.69 -12.78
C ALA A 91 -4.05 -4.76 -12.16
N ILE A 92 -2.81 -4.78 -12.66
CA ILE A 92 -1.75 -3.88 -12.20
C ILE A 92 -2.05 -2.44 -12.64
N ARG A 93 -2.43 -2.21 -13.91
CA ARG A 93 -2.73 -0.87 -14.42
C ARG A 93 -3.88 -0.22 -13.67
N GLN A 94 -4.97 -0.96 -13.49
CA GLN A 94 -6.17 -0.47 -12.82
C GLN A 94 -5.95 -0.30 -11.31
N GLY A 95 -5.25 -1.24 -10.68
CA GLY A 95 -4.83 -1.13 -9.27
C GLY A 95 -3.92 0.06 -9.00
N CYS A 96 -3.01 0.37 -9.93
CA CYS A 96 -2.13 1.54 -9.84
C CYS A 96 -2.93 2.85 -9.97
N LEU A 97 -3.82 2.97 -10.97
CA LEU A 97 -4.63 4.17 -11.20
C LEU A 97 -5.56 4.52 -10.02
N VAL A 98 -6.21 3.51 -9.42
CA VAL A 98 -7.12 3.71 -8.28
C VAL A 98 -6.37 4.19 -7.04
N ARG A 99 -5.10 3.78 -6.87
CA ARG A 99 -4.29 4.14 -5.69
C ARG A 99 -3.42 5.37 -5.87
N LEU A 100 -3.04 5.69 -7.10
CA LEU A 100 -2.19 6.83 -7.40
C LEU A 100 -2.82 8.14 -6.86
N ARG A 101 -4.14 8.29 -7.02
CA ARG A 101 -4.89 9.45 -6.52
C ARG A 101 -4.78 9.61 -4.99
N PRO A 102 -5.17 8.62 -4.17
CA PRO A 102 -4.96 8.67 -2.72
C PRO A 102 -3.51 8.90 -2.29
N VAL A 103 -2.55 8.17 -2.87
CA VAL A 103 -1.13 8.26 -2.47
C VAL A 103 -0.57 9.65 -2.75
N MET A 104 -0.89 10.24 -3.91
CA MET A 104 -0.47 11.60 -4.23
C MET A 104 -1.13 12.61 -3.30
N MET A 105 -2.43 12.49 -3.05
CA MET A 105 -3.16 13.42 -2.18
C MET A 105 -2.56 13.45 -0.76
N THR A 106 -2.27 12.28 -0.18
CA THR A 106 -1.65 12.22 1.16
C THR A 106 -0.22 12.75 1.15
N LYS A 107 0.62 12.37 0.19
CA LYS A 107 2.00 12.87 0.12
C LYS A 107 2.07 14.38 -0.08
N LEU A 108 1.22 14.92 -0.95
CA LEU A 108 1.11 16.36 -1.17
C LEU A 108 0.61 17.07 0.10
N ALA A 109 -0.41 16.53 0.77
CA ALA A 109 -0.90 17.07 2.03
C ALA A 109 0.19 17.07 3.12
N THR A 110 0.95 15.98 3.24
CA THR A 110 2.11 15.91 4.16
C THR A 110 3.16 16.95 3.79
N LEU A 111 3.54 17.08 2.51
CA LEU A 111 4.52 18.07 2.07
C LEU A 111 4.07 19.50 2.36
N LEU A 112 2.81 19.83 2.08
CA LEU A 112 2.24 21.15 2.36
C LEU A 112 2.15 21.44 3.87
N GLY A 113 1.77 20.44 4.67
CA GLY A 113 1.67 20.59 6.12
C GLY A 113 3.02 20.65 6.83
N LEU A 114 4.05 19.98 6.30
CA LEU A 114 5.42 20.01 6.84
C LEU A 114 6.23 21.21 6.33
N LEU A 115 5.79 21.87 5.26
CA LEU A 115 6.47 23.02 4.66
C LEU A 115 6.82 24.13 5.68
N PRO A 116 5.90 24.61 6.54
CA PRO A 116 6.24 25.65 7.52
C PRO A 116 7.17 25.15 8.62
N VAL A 117 7.05 23.87 9.02
CA VAL A 117 7.89 23.25 10.06
C VAL A 117 9.34 23.11 9.60
N ALA A 118 9.56 22.94 8.30
CA ALA A 118 10.90 22.84 7.73
C ALA A 118 11.58 24.22 7.52
N MET A 119 10.80 25.30 7.51
CA MET A 119 11.29 26.67 7.29
C MET A 119 11.42 27.49 8.59
N ALA A 120 10.88 26.98 9.70
CA ALA A 120 10.98 27.57 11.04
C ALA A 120 12.24 27.08 11.76
#